data_AF-A0A0M6ZYH9-F1
#
_entry.id   AF-A0A0M6ZYH9-F1
#
_cell.length_a   1.000
_cell.length_b   1.000
_cell.length_c   1.000
_cell.angle_alpha   90.00
_cell.angle_beta   90.00
_cell.angle_gamma   90.00
#
_symmetry.space_group_name_H-M   'P 1'
#
loop_
_entity.id
_entity.type
_entity.pdbx_description
1 polymer ?
#
loop_
_entity_poly.entity_id
_entity_poly.type
_entity_poly.pdbx_seq_one_letter_code
_entity_poly.pdbx_strand_id
1 'polypeptide(L)'
;MPNIDNPLGGRSVEEWIGKTPDTPAPQRVKDRVFIRHKGRCHRTGRRIHVTDKWDTDHVKALGLGGENRESNLAPILRDEAHKEKTAEEVTMMRKADRMRRKHNGTWPKSKASIQSRGFPKTRDV
;
A
#
# COMPACT_ATOMS: atom_id res chain seq x y z
N MET A 1 11.85 7.47 -20.70
CA MET A 1 10.98 6.84 -19.69
C MET A 1 9.55 6.81 -20.24
N PRO A 2 8.61 6.01 -19.70
CA PRO A 2 7.23 6.06 -20.19
C PRO A 2 6.66 7.47 -20.06
N ASN A 3 5.98 7.94 -21.11
CA ASN A 3 5.25 9.20 -21.09
C ASN A 3 3.81 8.93 -20.62
N ILE A 4 3.28 9.82 -19.79
CA ILE A 4 1.90 9.77 -19.31
C ILE A 4 1.15 11.00 -19.83
N ASP A 5 -0.14 10.83 -20.05
CA ASP A 5 -1.05 11.92 -20.36
C ASP A 5 -1.01 13.01 -19.27
N ASN A 6 -0.99 14.27 -19.73
CA ASN A 6 -0.95 15.42 -18.85
C ASN A 6 -2.38 15.93 -18.58
N PRO A 7 -2.93 15.71 -17.38
CA PRO A 7 -4.31 16.11 -17.08
C PRO A 7 -4.51 17.63 -17.01
N LEU A 8 -3.43 18.41 -17.00
CA LEU A 8 -3.45 19.88 -17.10
C LEU A 8 -3.57 20.38 -18.55
N GLY A 9 -3.62 19.48 -19.53
CA GLY A 9 -3.62 19.80 -20.96
C GLY A 9 -2.22 19.86 -21.57
N GLY A 10 -2.17 19.90 -22.90
CA GLY A 10 -0.93 19.94 -23.68
C GLY A 10 -0.36 18.57 -24.04
N ARG A 11 0.95 18.50 -24.30
CA ARG A 11 1.65 17.27 -24.69
C ARG A 11 1.79 16.29 -23.51
N SER A 12 1.96 15.02 -23.83
CA SER A 12 2.35 13.99 -22.86
C SER A 12 3.63 14.38 -22.13
N VAL A 13 3.70 14.09 -20.83
CA VAL A 13 4.84 14.42 -19.98
C VAL A 13 5.54 13.15 -19.56
N GLU A 14 6.86 13.21 -19.41
CA GLU A 14 7.62 12.10 -18.85
C GLU A 14 7.13 11.76 -17.45
N GLU A 15 6.86 10.47 -17.20
CA GLU A 15 6.44 10.00 -15.90
C GLU A 15 7.45 10.37 -14.83
N TRP A 16 6.97 10.89 -13.70
CA TRP A 16 7.83 11.02 -12.55
C TRP A 16 8.11 9.65 -11.92
N ILE A 17 9.39 9.32 -11.82
CA ILE A 17 9.91 8.15 -11.09
C ILE A 17 10.89 8.69 -10.04
N GLY A 18 10.66 8.34 -8.78
CA GLY A 18 11.51 8.74 -7.66
C GLY A 18 12.91 8.14 -7.78
N LYS A 19 13.94 8.93 -7.44
CA LYS A 19 15.34 8.46 -7.44
C LYS A 19 15.57 7.35 -6.41
N THR A 20 14.89 7.46 -5.27
CA THR A 20 14.90 6.50 -4.17
C THR A 20 13.46 6.22 -3.71
N PRO A 21 13.22 5.13 -2.96
CA PRO A 21 11.93 4.87 -2.31
C PRO A 21 11.45 6.03 -1.43
N ASP A 22 12.37 6.77 -0.82
CA ASP A 22 12.08 7.88 0.10
C ASP A 22 11.97 9.24 -0.59
N THR A 23 12.23 9.32 -1.90
CA THR A 23 12.17 10.59 -2.63
C THR A 23 10.71 11.06 -2.72
N PRO A 24 10.35 12.24 -2.17
CA PRO A 24 8.98 12.72 -2.22
C PRO A 24 8.59 13.17 -3.63
N ALA A 25 7.31 12.99 -3.97
CA ALA A 25 6.77 13.51 -5.21
C ALA A 25 6.83 15.05 -5.25
N PRO A 26 7.38 15.67 -6.30
CA PRO A 26 7.36 17.12 -6.50
C PRO A 26 5.92 17.66 -6.58
N GLN A 27 5.72 18.93 -6.23
CA GLN A 27 4.37 19.54 -6.20
C GLN A 27 3.62 19.40 -7.53
N ARG A 28 4.28 19.64 -8.66
CA ARG A 28 3.70 19.46 -10.02
C ARG A 28 3.13 18.05 -10.25
N VAL A 29 3.72 17.02 -9.64
CA VAL A 29 3.28 15.62 -9.76
C VAL A 29 2.05 15.40 -8.90
N LYS A 30 2.03 15.96 -7.68
CA LYS A 30 0.87 15.91 -6.79
C LYS A 30 -0.35 16.56 -7.44
N ASP A 31 -0.16 17.70 -8.11
CA ASP A 31 -1.24 18.42 -8.80
C ASP A 31 -1.80 17.58 -9.97
N ARG A 32 -0.92 16.96 -10.78
CA ARG A 32 -1.34 16.03 -11.85
C ARG A 32 -2.12 14.84 -11.28
N VAL A 33 -1.60 14.21 -10.22
CA VAL A 33 -2.25 13.08 -9.55
C VAL A 33 -3.64 13.48 -9.04
N PHE A 34 -3.77 14.64 -8.39
CA PHE A 34 -5.06 15.13 -7.90
C PHE A 34 -6.10 15.28 -9.02
N ILE A 35 -5.71 15.91 -10.14
CA ILE A 35 -6.62 16.15 -11.27
C ILE A 35 -6.96 14.84 -11.99
N ARG A 36 -5.99 13.95 -12.19
CA ARG A 36 -6.20 12.63 -12.81
C ARG A 36 -7.23 11.80 -12.04
N HIS A 37 -7.20 11.88 -10.71
CA HIS A 37 -8.18 11.23 -9.83
C HIS A 37 -9.43 12.08 -9.57
N LYS A 38 -9.65 13.15 -10.36
CA LYS A 38 -10.83 14.03 -10.30
C LYS A 38 -11.07 14.63 -8.91
N GLY A 39 -9.99 14.86 -8.15
CA GLY A 39 -10.04 15.34 -6.78
C GLY A 39 -10.81 14.42 -5.84
N ARG A 40 -10.76 13.10 -6.05
CA ARG A 40 -11.43 12.11 -5.21
C ARG A 40 -10.41 11.23 -4.51
N CYS A 41 -10.67 10.95 -3.24
CA CYS A 41 -9.91 9.97 -2.47
C CYS A 41 -9.98 8.61 -3.18
N HIS A 42 -8.84 8.00 -3.50
CA HIS A 42 -8.82 6.72 -4.20
C HIS A 42 -9.32 5.54 -3.35
N ARG A 43 -9.25 5.68 -2.02
CA ARG A 43 -9.69 4.66 -1.07
C ARG A 43 -11.20 4.71 -0.82
N THR A 44 -11.74 5.89 -0.54
CA THR A 44 -13.16 6.06 -0.16
C THR A 44 -14.04 6.55 -1.30
N GLY A 45 -13.47 7.05 -2.40
CA GLY A 45 -14.21 7.66 -3.50
C GLY A 45 -14.79 9.05 -3.21
N ARG A 46 -14.69 9.52 -1.96
CA ARG A 46 -15.17 10.83 -1.50
C ARG A 46 -14.41 11.96 -2.22
N ARG A 47 -15.14 13.01 -2.61
CA ARG A 47 -14.55 14.24 -3.15
C ARG A 47 -13.75 14.96 -2.06
N ILE A 48 -12.53 15.36 -2.38
CA ILE A 48 -11.63 16.11 -1.52
C ILE A 48 -11.96 17.60 -1.70
N HIS A 49 -12.34 18.25 -0.61
CA HIS A 49 -12.59 19.69 -0.56
C HIS A 49 -11.32 20.46 -0.17
N VAL A 50 -11.31 21.77 -0.40
CA VAL A 50 -10.16 22.66 -0.10
C VAL A 50 -9.77 22.63 1.37
N THR A 51 -10.74 22.41 2.27
CA THR A 51 -10.54 22.30 3.72
C THR A 51 -10.06 20.92 4.16
N ASP A 52 -10.22 19.89 3.33
CA ASP A 52 -9.84 18.53 3.67
C ASP A 52 -8.31 18.38 3.58
N LYS A 53 -7.71 17.74 4.59
CA LYS A 53 -6.30 17.38 4.57
C LYS A 53 -6.14 16.09 3.78
N TRP A 54 -5.35 16.12 2.72
CA TRP A 54 -5.07 14.96 1.87
C TRP A 54 -3.56 14.81 1.62
N ASP A 55 -3.14 13.57 1.36
CA ASP A 55 -1.78 13.20 1.01
C ASP A 55 -1.75 12.49 -0.34
N THR A 56 -0.57 12.44 -0.95
CA THR A 56 -0.32 11.60 -2.13
C THR A 56 0.28 10.29 -1.66
N ASP A 57 -0.45 9.21 -1.89
CA ASP A 57 -0.15 7.90 -1.33
C ASP A 57 0.03 6.87 -2.45
N HIS A 58 0.82 5.83 -2.18
CA HIS A 58 1.10 4.77 -3.15
C HIS A 58 -0.09 3.83 -3.22
N VAL A 59 -0.77 3.73 -4.37
CA VAL A 59 -1.91 2.81 -4.59
C VAL A 59 -1.56 1.40 -4.13
N LYS A 60 -0.36 0.92 -4.49
CA LYS A 60 0.29 -0.25 -3.92
C LYS A 60 1.48 0.20 -3.08
N ALA A 61 1.50 -0.14 -1.79
CA ALA A 61 2.62 0.17 -0.90
C ALA A 61 3.97 -0.34 -1.42
N LEU A 62 5.04 0.44 -1.19
CA LEU A 62 6.41 0.06 -1.55
C LEU A 62 6.82 -1.31 -0.96
N GLY A 63 6.51 -1.55 0.32
CA GLY A 63 6.83 -2.81 0.99
C GLY A 63 6.04 -4.03 0.50
N LEU A 64 5.00 -3.81 -0.30
CA LEU A 64 4.23 -4.87 -0.97
C LEU A 64 4.58 -4.99 -2.46
N GLY A 65 5.70 -4.41 -2.88
CA GLY A 65 6.15 -4.40 -4.28
C GLY A 65 5.45 -3.36 -5.13
N GLY A 66 5.11 -2.22 -4.54
CA GLY A 66 4.76 -0.99 -5.25
C GLY A 66 6.00 -0.20 -5.66
N GLU A 67 5.85 0.66 -6.67
CA GLU A 67 6.93 1.48 -7.21
C GLU A 67 6.76 2.94 -6.80
N ASN A 68 7.86 3.67 -6.56
CA ASN A 68 7.81 5.10 -6.27
C ASN A 68 7.70 5.90 -7.57
N ARG A 69 6.53 5.87 -8.21
CA ARG A 69 6.27 6.52 -9.51
C ARG A 69 4.87 7.09 -9.60
N GLU A 70 4.68 8.07 -10.48
CA GLU A 70 3.42 8.80 -10.62
C GLU A 70 2.21 7.90 -10.93
N SER A 71 2.37 6.86 -11.75
CA SER A 71 1.28 5.92 -12.05
C SER A 71 0.81 5.11 -10.84
N ASN A 72 1.66 4.96 -9.82
CA ASN A 72 1.32 4.32 -8.56
C ASN A 72 0.90 5.33 -7.48
N LEU A 73 0.78 6.62 -7.80
CA LEU A 73 0.36 7.64 -6.83
C LEU A 73 -1.13 7.99 -6.99
N ALA A 74 -1.80 8.18 -5.86
CA ALA A 74 -3.18 8.61 -5.81
C ALA A 74 -3.45 9.49 -4.59
N PRO A 75 -4.41 10.43 -4.67
CA PRO A 75 -4.77 11.25 -3.54
C PRO A 75 -5.56 10.41 -2.51
N ILE A 76 -5.29 10.63 -1.23
CA ILE A 76 -5.97 9.97 -0.12
C ILE A 76 -6.26 10.98 0.99
N LEU A 77 -7.40 10.85 1.66
CA LEU A 77 -7.72 11.66 2.83
C LEU A 77 -6.84 11.23 4.02
N ARG A 78 -6.18 12.20 4.68
CA ARG A 78 -5.17 11.94 5.71
C ARG A 78 -5.76 11.41 7.02
N ASP A 79 -7.01 11.73 7.30
CA ASP A 79 -7.69 11.51 8.58
C ASP A 79 -7.92 10.02 8.90
N GLU A 80 -8.79 9.37 8.14
CA GLU A 80 -9.26 8.00 8.38
C GLU A 80 -8.73 7.07 7.28
N ALA A 81 -8.95 7.43 6.02
CA ALA A 81 -8.63 6.57 4.88
C ALA A 81 -7.14 6.19 4.81
N HIS A 82 -6.25 7.16 5.01
CA HIS A 82 -4.80 6.92 4.96
C HIS A 82 -4.31 6.03 6.11
N LYS A 83 -4.86 6.23 7.32
CA LYS A 83 -4.50 5.43 8.49
C LYS A 83 -4.98 3.99 8.38
N GLU A 84 -6.21 3.77 7.93
CA GLU A 84 -6.77 2.44 7.72
C GLU A 84 -5.96 1.65 6.69
N LYS A 85 -5.68 2.29 5.54
CA LYS A 85 -4.84 1.68 4.51
C LYS A 85 -3.46 1.31 5.04
N THR A 86 -2.81 2.23 5.76
CA THR A 86 -1.50 1.97 6.37
C THR A 86 -1.55 0.78 7.33
N ALA A 87 -2.58 0.68 8.15
CA ALA A 87 -2.75 -0.42 9.11
C ALA A 87 -2.94 -1.78 8.42
N GLU A 88 -3.72 -1.83 7.34
CA GLU A 88 -3.89 -3.03 6.51
C GLU A 88 -2.58 -3.47 5.86
N GLU A 89 -1.86 -2.52 5.27
CA GLU A 89 -0.59 -2.79 4.59
C GLU A 89 0.49 -3.28 5.55
N VAL A 90 0.60 -2.65 6.73
CA VAL A 90 1.49 -3.10 7.80
C VAL A 90 1.11 -4.50 8.27
N THR A 91 -0.17 -4.83 8.34
CA THR A 91 -0.63 -6.18 8.71
C THR A 91 -0.21 -7.21 7.66
N MET A 92 -0.36 -6.89 6.38
CA MET A 92 0.09 -7.74 5.27
C MET A 92 1.62 -7.95 5.29
N MET A 93 2.38 -6.87 5.46
CA MET A 93 3.84 -6.92 5.56
C MET A 93 4.31 -7.75 6.76
N ARG A 94 3.69 -7.59 7.93
CA ARG A 94 4.00 -8.39 9.13
C ARG A 94 3.71 -9.87 8.94
N LYS A 95 2.65 -10.22 8.20
CA LYS A 95 2.37 -11.61 7.86
C LYS A 95 3.44 -12.17 6.93
N ALA A 96 3.82 -11.44 5.88
CA ALA A 96 4.88 -11.83 4.96
C ALA A 96 6.21 -12.03 5.71
N ASP A 97 6.58 -11.09 6.58
CA ASP A 97 7.78 -11.19 7.43
C ASP A 97 7.73 -12.41 8.34
N ARG A 98 6.60 -12.66 9.02
CA ARG A 98 6.42 -13.86 9.86
C ARG A 98 6.62 -15.14 9.06
N MET A 99 6.04 -15.24 7.86
CA MET A 99 6.18 -16.43 7.02
C MET A 99 7.63 -16.61 6.57
N ARG A 100 8.29 -15.54 6.13
CA ARG A 100 9.72 -15.53 5.78
C ARG A 100 10.59 -15.98 6.94
N ARG A 101 10.35 -15.48 8.15
CA ARG A 101 11.08 -15.87 9.36
C ARG A 101 10.88 -17.34 9.74
N LYS A 102 9.67 -17.87 9.56
CA LYS A 102 9.40 -19.31 9.77
C LYS A 102 10.17 -20.16 8.76
N HIS A 103 10.12 -19.80 7.49
CA HIS A 103 10.86 -20.48 6.43
C HIS A 103 12.38 -20.45 6.69
N ASN A 104 12.91 -19.30 7.10
CA ASN A 104 14.33 -19.13 7.39
C ASN A 104 14.77 -19.70 8.76
N GLY A 105 13.86 -20.27 9.54
CA GLY A 105 14.16 -20.81 10.88
C GLY A 105 14.48 -19.77 11.97
N THR A 106 14.33 -18.46 11.69
CA THR A 106 14.57 -17.36 12.65
C THR A 106 13.34 -17.00 13.47
N TRP A 107 12.22 -17.68 13.23
CA TRP A 107 11.03 -17.56 14.06
C TRP A 107 11.18 -18.40 15.34
N PRO A 108 10.92 -17.85 16.54
CA PRO A 108 11.01 -18.61 17.78
C PRO A 108 10.14 -19.88 17.72
N LYS A 109 10.72 -21.02 18.11
CA LYS A 109 9.96 -22.25 18.24
C LYS A 109 8.88 -22.07 19.32
N SER A 110 7.69 -22.58 19.06
CA SER A 110 6.63 -22.61 20.08
C SER A 110 7.12 -23.47 21.25
N LYS A 111 7.09 -22.92 22.46
CA LYS A 111 7.30 -23.70 23.70
C LYS A 111 6.07 -24.54 24.05
N ALA A 112 4.91 -24.17 23.51
CA ALA A 112 3.67 -24.92 23.71
C ALA A 112 3.72 -26.25 22.96
N SER A 113 3.44 -27.34 23.66
CA SER A 113 3.13 -28.63 23.06
C SER A 113 1.71 -28.58 22.48
N ILE A 114 1.50 -29.26 21.35
CA ILE A 114 0.16 -29.39 20.75
C ILE A 114 -0.69 -30.23 21.71
N GLN A 115 -1.71 -29.61 22.30
CA GLN A 115 -2.72 -30.29 23.10
C GLN A 115 -3.83 -30.77 22.15
N SER A 116 -3.56 -31.80 21.35
CA SER A 116 -4.58 -32.41 20.50
C SER A 116 -5.22 -33.60 21.21
N ARG A 117 -6.55 -33.73 21.13
CA ARG A 117 -7.23 -35.00 21.44
C ARG A 117 -6.65 -36.06 20.50
N GLY A 118 -6.21 -37.20 21.06
CA GLY A 118 -5.69 -38.31 20.27
C GLY A 118 -6.68 -38.74 19.18
N PHE A 119 -6.17 -39.39 18.13
CA PHE A 119 -7.02 -39.90 17.06
C PHE A 119 -8.08 -40.84 17.65
N PRO A 120 -9.36 -40.69 17.27
CA PRO A 120 -10.41 -41.60 17.74
C PRO A 120 -10.09 -43.03 17.32
N LYS A 121 -10.24 -43.98 18.24
CA LYS A 121 -10.13 -45.41 17.91
C LYS A 121 -11.21 -45.74 16.88
N THR A 122 -10.82 -46.41 15.79
CA THR A 122 -11.73 -46.80 14.71
C THR A 122 -12.49 -48.09 15.01
N ARG A 123 -12.04 -48.86 16.02
CA ARG A 123 -12.66 -50.12 16.45
C ARG A 123 -12.70 -50.18 17.98
N ASP A 124 -13.78 -50.73 18.52
CA ASP A 124 -13.93 -51.04 19.94
C ASP A 124 -13.14 -52.31 20.28
N VAL A 125 -11.86 -52.11 20.62
CA VAL A 125 -11.02 -53.11 21.32
C VAL A 125 -10.37 -52.43 22.52
#